data_AF-A0A1A8ZJ84-F1
#
_entry.id   AF-A0A1A8ZJ84-F1
#
_cell.length_a   1.000
_cell.length_b   1.000
_cell.length_c   1.000
_cell.angle_alpha   90.00
_cell.angle_beta   90.00
_cell.angle_gamma   90.00
#
_symmetry.space_group_name_H-M   'P 1'
#
loop_
_entity.id
_entity.type
_entity.pdbx_description
1 polymer ?
#
loop_
_entity_poly.entity_id
_entity_poly.type
_entity_poly.pdbx_seq_one_letter_code
_entity_poly.pdbx_strand_id
1 'polypeptide(L)'
;MSNYLRNNDDATRETTSLIRRRRLWLATGMVGLTGAVSLAGVAYATTGVTGPHRITDVKWSTAQQLTKDDNRGEEAAAGEDKDQYGRDGKDRDRGERGEDKDADHGKVREVPCDEEKLIEAVDLANRDHGGTLKLAPHCTYELSFADKKSGTGLPTIKQEITIKGNDSTIKRDSEDAFRIFRVADGGDLTLKDLTVKDGNAAEFKYGNTPGGPGGPGGPGGPGGPQVPGGAQGGQGGAAPMLVPTPPGPPKKEGEADGGALLVERGGSAHLKKVTLTRNNAEGDGGAIANFGRVDVHESKIENNHARENGGGIFNLGVLRVEETHIAYNTAGENGGGIANGRGKGNLYPSLLIDGRDRAGTVEILKSGIEGNNADDNGGGVFSSGGFVKIAGASVKDNTACENGGGIYATHTDLDLDHVIVAKNHASHDGGGIYNTGGKKAYDAAPGDKHEDEQEATATIADSAILENTAGRFGGGIFNGEADLLKVEEGYQEWVEGPGDNATLTLRDTEIKANTASNGGGIFNNEGTVTLTKTHVTKNTATDSSKGHRVAGGILNHKGKVRLDDESTVTDNDPTNCAGTVKDCFN
;
A
#
# COMPACT_ATOMS: atom_id res chain seq x y z
N MET A 1 -19.67 -70.31 26.67
CA MET A 1 -19.37 -70.71 28.05
C MET A 1 -19.75 -69.54 28.97
N SER A 2 -20.38 -69.85 30.11
CA SER A 2 -21.07 -69.02 31.13
C SER A 2 -20.56 -67.59 31.38
N ASN A 3 -21.39 -66.55 31.51
CA ASN A 3 -22.38 -66.17 32.56
C ASN A 3 -21.79 -65.81 33.95
N TYR A 4 -22.07 -64.57 34.43
CA TYR A 4 -22.56 -64.10 35.76
C TYR A 4 -22.37 -62.55 35.83
N LEU A 5 -23.42 -61.69 35.76
CA LEU A 5 -24.33 -61.17 36.81
C LEU A 5 -23.60 -60.40 37.96
N ARG A 6 -24.07 -59.32 38.60
CA ARG A 6 -25.12 -58.27 38.47
C ARG A 6 -24.99 -57.36 39.74
N ASN A 7 -25.69 -56.21 39.73
CA ASN A 7 -26.10 -55.31 40.85
C ASN A 7 -25.13 -54.17 41.22
N ASN A 8 -25.47 -52.87 41.09
CA ASN A 8 -26.60 -52.01 41.56
C ASN A 8 -26.72 -51.88 43.10
N ASP A 9 -26.58 -50.64 43.60
CA ASP A 9 -27.60 -49.82 44.30
C ASP A 9 -26.95 -48.44 44.61
N ASP A 10 -27.45 -47.29 44.12
CA ASP A 10 -28.56 -46.43 44.64
C ASP A 10 -28.15 -45.70 45.96
N ALA A 11 -28.43 -44.41 46.26
CA ALA A 11 -29.42 -43.46 45.78
C ALA A 11 -29.12 -42.03 46.32
N THR A 12 -29.68 -41.01 45.65
CA THR A 12 -30.18 -39.70 46.20
C THR A 12 -29.16 -38.63 46.64
N ARG A 13 -29.33 -37.30 46.46
CA ARG A 13 -30.49 -36.45 46.12
C ARG A 13 -30.05 -35.03 45.71
N GLU A 14 -30.70 -34.48 44.68
CA GLU A 14 -31.26 -33.13 44.51
C GLU A 14 -30.47 -31.78 44.66
N THR A 15 -30.51 -31.04 43.53
CA THR A 15 -30.86 -29.60 43.36
C THR A 15 -29.94 -28.49 43.87
N THR A 16 -29.41 -27.66 42.96
CA THR A 16 -29.97 -26.34 42.60
C THR A 16 -29.10 -25.60 41.57
N SER A 17 -29.76 -24.78 40.76
CA SER A 17 -29.26 -24.03 39.61
C SER A 17 -28.88 -22.59 39.97
N LEU A 18 -28.12 -21.96 39.06
CA LEU A 18 -27.84 -20.53 38.84
C LEU A 18 -26.72 -19.87 39.66
N ILE A 19 -25.69 -19.34 38.98
CA ILE A 19 -25.47 -17.89 38.80
C ILE A 19 -24.18 -17.61 37.99
N ARG A 20 -24.39 -16.83 36.94
CA ARG A 20 -23.45 -16.08 36.07
C ARG A 20 -22.51 -15.18 36.90
N ARG A 21 -21.20 -15.16 36.62
CA ARG A 21 -20.33 -14.02 36.97
C ARG A 21 -19.35 -13.65 35.85
N ARG A 22 -19.68 -12.55 35.18
CA ARG A 22 -18.74 -11.68 34.48
C ARG A 22 -17.78 -11.06 35.52
N ARG A 23 -16.50 -10.93 35.20
CA ARG A 23 -15.59 -10.03 35.92
C ARG A 23 -15.24 -8.85 35.01
N LEU A 24 -15.78 -7.71 35.41
CA LEU A 24 -15.42 -6.37 34.99
C LEU A 24 -14.24 -5.92 35.85
N TRP A 25 -13.20 -5.33 35.26
CA TRP A 25 -12.32 -4.41 35.98
C TRP A 25 -12.40 -3.05 35.28
N LEU A 26 -12.88 -2.06 36.03
CA LEU A 26 -12.79 -0.64 35.75
C LEU A 26 -11.48 -0.12 36.37
N ALA A 27 -10.72 0.67 35.63
CA ALA A 27 -9.83 1.67 36.19
C ALA A 27 -9.95 2.94 35.35
N THR A 28 -10.70 3.89 35.90
CA THR A 28 -10.77 5.30 35.52
C THR A 28 -9.51 6.03 35.96
N GLY A 29 -8.99 6.91 35.11
CA GLY A 29 -7.99 7.92 35.50
C GLY A 29 -7.44 8.70 34.32
N MET A 30 -8.21 9.67 33.81
CA MET A 30 -7.66 10.80 33.05
C MET A 30 -7.05 11.84 34.01
N VAL A 31 -5.95 12.48 33.59
CA VAL A 31 -5.71 13.94 33.55
C VAL A 31 -4.19 14.19 33.55
N GLY A 32 -3.69 14.97 32.59
CA GLY A 32 -2.34 15.55 32.67
C GLY A 32 -1.67 15.86 31.35
N LEU A 33 -2.28 16.71 30.51
CA LEU A 33 -1.61 17.38 29.40
C LEU A 33 -0.58 18.37 29.98
N THR A 34 0.71 18.11 29.75
CA THR A 34 1.75 19.14 29.80
C THR A 34 2.80 18.80 28.75
N GLY A 35 2.88 19.66 27.74
CA GLY A 35 3.85 19.54 26.67
C GLY A 35 5.27 19.82 27.13
N ALA A 36 6.21 19.09 26.53
CA ALA A 36 7.57 19.54 26.31
C ALA A 36 8.01 18.92 24.97
N VAL A 37 7.98 19.74 23.91
CA VAL A 37 8.67 19.43 22.66
C VAL A 37 10.16 19.52 22.99
N SER A 38 10.80 18.37 23.19
CA SER A 38 12.25 18.30 23.26
C SER A 38 12.77 18.05 21.85
N LEU A 39 13.29 19.10 21.23
CA LEU A 39 14.16 19.01 20.05
C LEU A 39 15.39 18.18 20.43
N ALA A 40 15.37 16.89 20.13
CA ALA A 40 16.58 16.08 20.14
C ALA A 40 17.37 16.40 18.86
N GLY A 41 18.31 17.33 18.98
CA GLY A 41 19.37 17.51 17.99
C GLY A 41 20.23 16.26 17.95
N VAL A 42 20.14 15.51 16.84
CA VAL A 42 21.03 14.38 16.58
C VAL A 42 22.40 14.93 16.19
N ALA A 43 23.31 14.96 17.17
CA ALA A 43 24.73 15.17 16.91
C ALA A 43 25.35 13.84 16.50
N TYR A 44 25.71 13.69 15.22
CA TYR A 44 26.56 12.60 14.76
C TYR A 44 27.98 12.80 15.29
N ALA A 45 28.42 11.93 16.19
CA ALA A 45 29.83 11.78 16.53
C ALA A 45 30.47 10.85 15.47
N THR A 46 31.32 11.41 14.62
CA THR A 46 32.14 10.63 13.68
C THR A 46 33.48 10.31 14.34
N THR A 47 33.74 9.03 14.60
CA THR A 47 35.09 8.54 14.87
C THR A 47 35.50 7.54 13.79
N GLY A 48 36.20 8.08 12.79
CA GLY A 48 37.35 7.50 12.09
C GLY A 48 37.32 6.05 11.61
N VAL A 49 37.02 5.85 10.33
CA VAL A 49 37.74 4.88 9.48
C VAL A 49 38.01 5.53 8.11
N THR A 50 39.23 5.34 7.63
CA THR A 50 39.88 5.96 6.48
C THR A 50 39.58 5.26 5.15
N GLY A 51 39.24 5.98 4.07
CA GLY A 51 39.33 5.51 2.68
C GLY A 51 38.13 5.89 1.79
N PRO A 52 38.30 6.14 0.47
CA PRO A 52 37.64 7.27 -0.19
C PRO A 52 36.53 6.85 -1.16
N HIS A 53 35.27 7.13 -0.85
CA HIS A 53 34.25 7.41 -1.87
C HIS A 53 33.33 8.53 -1.37
N ARG A 54 33.29 9.62 -2.14
CA ARG A 54 32.56 10.86 -1.84
C ARG A 54 31.06 10.59 -1.91
N ILE A 55 30.34 10.80 -0.81
CA ILE A 55 28.90 11.00 -0.83
C ILE A 55 28.68 12.51 -1.07
N THR A 56 28.07 12.86 -2.19
CA THR A 56 27.63 14.22 -2.49
C THR A 56 26.29 14.47 -1.82
N ASP A 57 26.22 15.53 -1.02
CA ASP A 57 24.99 16.07 -0.43
C ASP A 57 23.97 16.43 -1.51
N VAL A 58 22.87 15.67 -1.61
CA VAL A 58 21.71 16.07 -2.42
C VAL A 58 20.86 17.01 -1.56
N LYS A 59 21.15 18.30 -1.66
CA LYS A 59 20.21 19.35 -1.27
C LYS A 59 19.19 19.52 -2.39
N TRP A 60 17.92 19.33 -2.06
CA TRP A 60 16.78 19.63 -2.91
C TRP A 60 16.77 21.13 -3.23
N SER A 61 16.97 21.47 -4.50
CA SER A 61 16.85 22.83 -5.01
C SER A 61 15.38 23.13 -5.31
N THR A 62 14.76 23.93 -4.45
CA THR A 62 13.57 24.72 -4.79
C THR A 62 13.84 25.56 -6.03
N ALA A 63 13.11 25.28 -7.11
CA ALA A 63 13.07 26.12 -8.29
C ALA A 63 12.30 27.41 -7.98
N GLN A 64 13.01 28.47 -7.63
CA GLN A 64 12.52 29.84 -7.76
C GLN A 64 13.22 30.51 -8.94
N GLN A 65 12.39 31.03 -9.85
CA GLN A 65 12.78 31.69 -11.09
C GLN A 65 13.69 32.89 -10.83
N LEU A 66 14.76 32.95 -11.61
CA LEU A 66 15.67 34.09 -11.76
C LEU A 66 14.97 35.22 -12.52
N THR A 67 14.82 36.38 -11.87
CA THR A 67 14.89 37.68 -12.55
C THR A 67 15.98 38.50 -11.87
N LYS A 68 17.01 38.85 -12.64
CA LYS A 68 18.10 39.75 -12.26
C LYS A 68 17.59 41.19 -12.23
N ASP A 69 18.01 41.96 -11.24
CA ASP A 69 18.73 43.23 -11.47
C ASP A 69 19.39 43.74 -10.16
N ASP A 70 20.60 44.27 -10.33
CA ASP A 70 21.55 44.71 -9.32
C ASP A 70 21.19 46.05 -8.64
N ASN A 71 21.37 46.19 -7.32
CA ASN A 71 22.41 47.04 -6.71
C ASN A 71 22.27 47.25 -5.18
N ARG A 72 23.38 46.97 -4.48
CA ARG A 72 24.04 47.67 -3.35
C ARG A 72 23.22 48.39 -2.25
N GLY A 73 23.58 48.07 -0.99
CA GLY A 73 23.84 49.10 0.03
C GLY A 73 23.43 48.80 1.48
N GLU A 74 24.40 48.31 2.26
CA GLU A 74 24.75 48.67 3.66
C GLU A 74 23.81 48.43 4.87
N GLU A 75 24.50 48.14 5.99
CA GLU A 75 24.07 47.75 7.33
C GLU A 75 23.46 48.90 8.17
N ALA A 76 22.61 48.54 9.14
CA ALA A 76 22.84 48.70 10.59
C ALA A 76 21.63 49.20 11.43
N ALA A 77 21.43 48.47 12.53
CA ALA A 77 21.09 48.89 13.90
C ALA A 77 19.69 49.44 14.28
N ALA A 78 19.00 48.58 15.04
CA ALA A 78 18.31 48.78 16.33
C ALA A 78 17.98 50.19 16.86
N GLY A 79 16.75 50.30 17.40
CA GLY A 79 16.33 51.32 18.37
C GLY A 79 14.90 51.08 18.85
N GLU A 80 14.77 50.58 20.08
CA GLU A 80 13.54 50.64 20.88
C GLU A 80 13.22 52.09 21.27
N ASP A 81 11.94 52.46 21.36
CA ASP A 81 11.47 53.26 22.49
C ASP A 81 9.94 53.26 22.63
N LYS A 82 9.52 53.20 23.90
CA LYS A 82 8.15 53.31 24.40
C LYS A 82 7.82 54.79 24.61
N ASP A 83 6.54 55.17 24.54
CA ASP A 83 5.85 55.80 25.68
C ASP A 83 4.38 56.15 25.42
N GLN A 84 3.69 56.23 26.56
CA GLN A 84 2.25 56.25 26.84
C GLN A 84 1.56 57.62 26.76
N TYR A 85 0.24 57.58 27.09
CA TYR A 85 -0.74 58.62 27.45
C TYR A 85 -1.61 59.11 26.27
N GLY A 86 -2.95 59.06 26.29
CA GLY A 86 -3.92 58.56 27.27
C GLY A 86 -5.34 59.03 26.92
N ARG A 87 -6.33 58.43 27.62
CA ARG A 87 -7.62 59.01 28.05
C ARG A 87 -8.93 58.76 27.25
N ASP A 88 -9.73 57.88 27.87
CA ASP A 88 -11.17 57.89 28.16
C ASP A 88 -12.24 58.16 27.08
N GLY A 89 -13.03 57.12 26.80
CA GLY A 89 -14.46 57.12 27.11
C GLY A 89 -15.46 57.24 25.94
N LYS A 90 -16.11 56.13 25.59
CA LYS A 90 -17.59 55.95 25.71
C LYS A 90 -18.06 54.63 25.08
N ASP A 91 -18.80 53.88 25.90
CA ASP A 91 -19.56 52.70 25.57
C ASP A 91 -20.54 52.92 24.41
N ARG A 92 -20.52 52.02 23.43
CA ARG A 92 -21.67 51.67 22.61
C ARG A 92 -21.60 50.18 22.26
N ASP A 93 -22.47 49.42 22.91
CA ASP A 93 -22.87 48.08 22.52
C ASP A 93 -23.21 48.02 21.02
N ARG A 94 -22.47 47.21 20.28
CA ARG A 94 -22.89 46.69 18.97
C ARG A 94 -22.27 45.32 18.77
N GLY A 95 -23.14 44.31 18.69
CA GLY A 95 -22.80 42.90 18.81
C GLY A 95 -21.66 42.41 17.93
N GLU A 96 -20.77 41.63 18.54
CA GLU A 96 -19.67 40.95 17.88
C GLU A 96 -20.18 39.68 17.18
N ARG A 97 -20.40 39.81 15.87
CA ARG A 97 -19.98 38.80 14.90
C ARG A 97 -18.48 38.98 14.71
N GLY A 98 -17.66 38.02 15.12
CA GLY A 98 -16.33 37.78 14.57
C GLY A 98 -16.41 36.46 13.81
N GLU A 99 -16.51 36.44 12.49
CA GLU A 99 -15.44 36.69 11.49
C GLU A 99 -14.42 35.54 11.45
N ASP A 100 -14.87 34.38 10.97
CA ASP A 100 -14.00 33.45 10.22
C ASP A 100 -13.59 34.16 8.92
N LYS A 101 -12.42 34.80 8.93
CA LYS A 101 -11.77 35.35 7.74
C LYS A 101 -10.77 34.33 7.20
N ASP A 102 -11.30 33.24 6.66
CA ASP A 102 -10.57 32.46 5.67
C ASP A 102 -10.91 33.04 4.29
N ALA A 103 -9.86 33.45 3.59
CA ALA A 103 -9.90 34.11 2.29
C ALA A 103 -10.40 33.15 1.19
N ASP A 104 -11.71 32.93 1.13
CA ASP A 104 -12.38 32.26 0.01
C ASP A 104 -12.65 33.30 -1.09
N HIS A 105 -11.68 33.50 -1.98
CA HIS A 105 -11.87 34.26 -3.21
C HIS A 105 -12.52 33.42 -4.33
N GLY A 106 -13.04 32.22 -4.03
CA GLY A 106 -13.83 31.41 -4.95
C GLY A 106 -15.32 31.76 -4.91
N LYS A 107 -15.99 31.74 -6.07
CA LYS A 107 -17.47 31.77 -6.10
C LYS A 107 -18.00 30.48 -5.47
N VAL A 108 -18.73 30.59 -4.36
CA VAL A 108 -19.45 29.45 -3.75
C VAL A 108 -20.78 29.24 -4.48
N ARG A 109 -21.06 28.01 -4.92
CA ARG A 109 -22.29 27.63 -5.62
C ARG A 109 -22.96 26.45 -4.92
N GLU A 110 -24.19 26.65 -4.49
CA GLU A 110 -25.05 25.55 -4.00
C GLU A 110 -25.51 24.71 -5.21
N VAL A 111 -25.42 23.39 -5.09
CA VAL A 111 -25.79 22.42 -6.12
C VAL A 111 -27.00 21.65 -5.62
N PRO A 112 -28.21 21.83 -6.21
CA PRO A 112 -29.38 21.03 -5.89
C PRO A 112 -29.13 19.54 -6.07
N CYS A 113 -29.93 18.69 -5.42
CA CYS A 113 -29.83 17.23 -5.48
C CYS A 113 -30.30 16.69 -6.85
N ASP A 114 -29.49 16.88 -7.88
CA ASP A 114 -29.83 16.60 -9.27
C ASP A 114 -28.55 16.38 -10.11
N GLU A 115 -28.56 15.36 -10.96
CA GLU A 115 -27.44 14.97 -11.82
C GLU A 115 -27.02 16.11 -12.76
N GLU A 116 -27.97 16.66 -13.52
CA GLU A 116 -27.70 17.70 -14.52
C GLU A 116 -27.15 18.96 -13.85
N LYS A 117 -27.68 19.30 -12.67
CA LYS A 117 -27.19 20.44 -11.88
C LYS A 117 -25.76 20.26 -11.40
N LEU A 118 -25.35 19.05 -11.04
CA LEU A 118 -23.96 18.77 -10.67
C LEU A 118 -23.02 18.90 -11.87
N ILE A 119 -23.40 18.31 -13.01
CA ILE A 119 -22.63 18.40 -14.26
C ILE A 119 -22.48 19.86 -14.70
N GLU A 120 -23.58 20.62 -14.70
CA GLU A 120 -23.61 22.05 -15.05
C GLU A 120 -22.71 22.88 -14.12
N ALA A 121 -22.74 22.59 -12.81
CA ALA A 121 -21.95 23.30 -11.82
C ALA A 121 -20.45 23.12 -12.03
N VAL A 122 -20.00 21.90 -12.36
CA VAL A 122 -18.60 21.58 -12.66
C VAL A 122 -18.16 22.22 -13.99
N ASP A 123 -18.95 22.10 -15.06
CA ASP A 123 -18.63 22.71 -16.37
C ASP A 123 -18.55 24.24 -16.28
N LEU A 124 -19.40 24.87 -15.45
CA LEU A 124 -19.35 26.30 -15.20
C LEU A 124 -18.14 26.69 -14.35
N ALA A 125 -17.77 25.91 -13.31
CA ALA A 125 -16.55 26.18 -12.53
C ALA A 125 -15.28 26.09 -13.40
N ASN A 126 -15.22 25.13 -14.31
CA ASN A 126 -14.11 25.03 -15.29
C ASN A 126 -14.03 26.24 -16.24
N ARG A 127 -15.15 26.92 -16.52
CA ARG A 127 -15.21 28.13 -17.38
C ARG A 127 -14.94 29.42 -16.61
N ASP A 128 -15.25 29.45 -15.33
CA ASP A 128 -15.23 30.64 -14.46
C ASP A 128 -13.95 30.76 -13.61
N HIS A 129 -12.84 30.13 -14.01
CA HIS A 129 -11.57 30.11 -13.27
C HIS A 129 -11.62 29.39 -11.91
N GLY A 130 -12.46 28.36 -11.78
CA GLY A 130 -12.57 27.55 -10.57
C GLY A 130 -13.70 27.97 -9.63
N GLY A 131 -13.69 27.43 -8.41
CA GLY A 131 -14.62 27.80 -7.33
C GLY A 131 -15.05 26.65 -6.43
N THR A 132 -15.95 26.95 -5.50
CA THR A 132 -16.46 25.99 -4.51
C THR A 132 -17.88 25.57 -4.86
N LEU A 133 -18.10 24.27 -5.04
CA LEU A 133 -19.40 23.63 -5.21
C LEU A 133 -19.83 23.01 -3.88
N LYS A 134 -21.01 23.39 -3.38
CA LYS A 134 -21.58 22.84 -2.15
C LYS A 134 -22.79 21.99 -2.49
N LEU A 135 -22.69 20.70 -2.22
CA LEU A 135 -23.75 19.73 -2.54
C LEU A 135 -24.90 19.82 -1.52
N ALA A 136 -26.11 19.51 -1.98
CA ALA A 136 -27.28 19.39 -1.11
C ALA A 136 -27.01 18.32 -0.04
N PRO A 137 -27.20 18.61 1.27
CA PRO A 137 -26.85 17.68 2.34
C PRO A 137 -27.52 16.30 2.21
N HIS A 138 -26.75 15.24 2.47
CA HIS A 138 -27.21 13.84 2.45
C HIS A 138 -27.90 13.40 1.15
N CYS A 139 -27.58 14.06 0.04
CA CYS A 139 -28.12 13.72 -1.28
C CYS A 139 -27.37 12.54 -1.90
N THR A 140 -28.05 11.80 -2.79
CA THR A 140 -27.38 10.89 -3.74
C THR A 140 -27.50 11.48 -5.15
N TYR A 141 -26.36 11.83 -5.73
CA TYR A 141 -26.22 12.24 -7.12
C TYR A 141 -25.95 11.00 -7.97
N GLU A 142 -26.96 10.55 -8.71
CA GLU A 142 -26.90 9.37 -9.56
C GLU A 142 -26.51 9.79 -10.99
N LEU A 143 -25.32 9.37 -11.43
CA LEU A 143 -24.82 9.66 -12.76
C LEU A 143 -25.26 8.54 -13.70
N SER A 144 -26.18 8.83 -14.60
CA SER A 144 -26.82 7.86 -15.50
C SER A 144 -26.12 7.73 -16.85
N PHE A 145 -25.31 8.71 -17.24
CA PHE A 145 -24.53 8.70 -18.48
C PHE A 145 -23.17 9.39 -18.31
N ALA A 146 -22.23 9.04 -19.19
CA ALA A 146 -20.97 9.76 -19.31
C ALA A 146 -21.17 11.12 -20.00
N ASP A 147 -20.47 12.15 -19.51
CA ASP A 147 -20.32 13.41 -20.21
C ASP A 147 -19.72 13.20 -21.60
N LYS A 148 -20.40 13.74 -22.61
CA LYS A 148 -20.08 13.51 -24.02
C LYS A 148 -18.70 14.03 -24.43
N LYS A 149 -18.15 15.02 -23.71
CA LYS A 149 -16.86 15.63 -24.05
C LYS A 149 -15.70 14.84 -23.45
N SER A 150 -15.87 14.33 -22.23
CA SER A 150 -14.81 13.72 -21.45
C SER A 150 -14.84 12.19 -21.45
N GLY A 151 -16.00 11.57 -21.69
CA GLY A 151 -16.20 10.13 -21.49
C GLY A 151 -16.22 9.72 -20.02
N THR A 152 -16.34 10.68 -19.10
CA THR A 152 -16.40 10.47 -17.64
C THR A 152 -17.73 10.94 -17.08
N GLY A 153 -18.13 10.53 -15.89
CA GLY A 153 -19.42 10.89 -15.30
C GLY A 153 -19.57 12.40 -15.07
N LEU A 154 -18.47 13.09 -14.76
CA LEU A 154 -18.44 14.55 -14.63
C LEU A 154 -17.44 15.17 -15.63
N PRO A 155 -17.63 16.46 -16.01
CA PRO A 155 -16.69 17.15 -16.86
C PRO A 155 -15.27 17.15 -16.27
N THR A 156 -14.25 16.95 -17.12
CA THR A 156 -12.84 16.96 -16.71
C THR A 156 -12.48 18.25 -15.97
N ILE A 157 -11.84 18.11 -14.81
CA ILE A 157 -11.36 19.22 -13.98
C ILE A 157 -10.12 19.82 -14.62
N LYS A 158 -10.15 21.13 -14.89
CA LYS A 158 -9.09 21.91 -15.54
C LYS A 158 -8.73 23.19 -14.79
N GLN A 159 -9.40 23.43 -13.67
CA GLN A 159 -9.25 24.61 -12.81
C GLN A 159 -9.26 24.13 -11.35
N GLU A 160 -9.01 25.04 -10.42
CA GLU A 160 -9.15 24.79 -8.99
C GLU A 160 -10.63 24.68 -8.60
N ILE A 161 -11.09 23.47 -8.31
CA ILE A 161 -12.49 23.19 -7.96
C ILE A 161 -12.53 22.47 -6.61
N THR A 162 -13.26 23.05 -5.66
CA THR A 162 -13.57 22.41 -4.37
C THR A 162 -15.01 21.90 -4.37
N ILE A 163 -15.23 20.62 -4.08
CA ILE A 163 -16.56 20.03 -3.89
C ILE A 163 -16.74 19.69 -2.40
N LYS A 164 -17.63 20.44 -1.74
CA LYS A 164 -18.08 20.20 -0.37
C LYS A 164 -19.33 19.33 -0.40
N GLY A 165 -19.18 18.10 0.03
CA GLY A 165 -20.16 17.04 -0.09
C GLY A 165 -21.34 17.11 0.87
N ASN A 166 -21.17 17.65 2.08
CA ASN A 166 -22.19 17.61 3.14
C ASN A 166 -22.77 16.19 3.33
N ASP A 167 -21.89 15.19 3.45
CA ASP A 167 -22.20 13.76 3.60
C ASP A 167 -23.04 13.19 2.45
N SER A 168 -22.91 13.76 1.25
CA SER A 168 -23.58 13.28 0.05
C SER A 168 -22.83 12.14 -0.62
N THR A 169 -23.52 11.45 -1.53
CA THR A 169 -22.97 10.41 -2.38
C THR A 169 -23.01 10.85 -3.83
N ILE A 170 -21.90 10.68 -4.56
CA ILE A 170 -21.86 10.70 -6.01
C ILE A 170 -21.64 9.26 -6.48
N LYS A 171 -22.55 8.72 -7.28
CA LYS A 171 -22.47 7.34 -7.76
C LYS A 171 -22.72 7.23 -9.25
N ARG A 172 -22.12 6.24 -9.88
CA ARG A 172 -22.57 5.79 -11.21
C ARG A 172 -23.84 4.94 -11.06
N ASP A 173 -24.85 5.23 -11.87
CA ASP A 173 -26.11 4.50 -11.96
C ASP A 173 -26.42 4.18 -13.43
N SER A 174 -25.55 3.37 -14.04
CA SER A 174 -25.61 3.07 -15.47
C SER A 174 -25.15 1.65 -15.76
N GLU A 175 -25.61 1.09 -16.87
CA GLU A 175 -25.03 -0.14 -17.45
C GLU A 175 -23.70 0.19 -18.16
N ASP A 176 -23.61 1.38 -18.75
CA ASP A 176 -22.39 1.84 -19.44
C ASP A 176 -21.27 2.08 -18.43
N ALA A 177 -20.05 1.68 -18.80
CA ALA A 177 -18.88 1.93 -17.96
C ALA A 177 -18.34 3.35 -18.15
N PHE A 178 -18.20 4.08 -17.04
CA PHE A 178 -17.44 5.32 -16.99
C PHE A 178 -16.89 5.60 -15.59
N ARG A 179 -15.71 6.22 -15.54
CA ARG A 179 -15.16 6.75 -14.29
C ARG A 179 -15.90 8.01 -13.86
N ILE A 180 -15.87 8.35 -12.57
CA ILE A 180 -16.59 9.53 -12.06
C ILE A 180 -15.81 10.83 -12.36
N PHE A 181 -14.56 10.90 -11.93
CA PHE A 181 -13.72 12.10 -12.00
C PHE A 181 -12.47 11.88 -12.87
N ARG A 182 -12.09 12.94 -13.57
CA ARG A 182 -10.79 13.07 -14.23
C ARG A 182 -10.23 14.46 -13.97
N VAL A 183 -8.99 14.52 -13.50
CA VAL A 183 -8.23 15.76 -13.30
C VAL A 183 -7.13 15.81 -14.34
N ALA A 184 -7.21 16.80 -15.23
CA ALA A 184 -6.21 17.01 -16.28
C ALA A 184 -5.03 17.85 -15.77
N ASP A 185 -4.00 17.99 -16.60
CA ASP A 185 -2.90 18.94 -16.38
C ASP A 185 -3.41 20.35 -16.04
N GLY A 186 -2.89 20.92 -14.95
CA GLY A 186 -3.30 22.22 -14.40
C GLY A 186 -4.64 22.23 -13.67
N GLY A 187 -5.36 21.11 -13.62
CA GLY A 187 -6.55 20.96 -12.77
C GLY A 187 -6.19 20.66 -11.32
N ASP A 188 -6.96 21.22 -10.39
CA ASP A 188 -6.81 20.98 -8.95
C ASP A 188 -8.19 20.66 -8.36
N LEU A 189 -8.38 19.44 -7.87
CA LEU A 189 -9.64 18.97 -7.32
C LEU A 189 -9.54 18.78 -5.81
N THR A 190 -10.33 19.51 -5.03
CA THR A 190 -10.55 19.20 -3.61
C THR A 190 -11.91 18.53 -3.42
N LEU A 191 -11.92 17.33 -2.84
CA LEU A 191 -13.14 16.61 -2.44
C LEU A 191 -13.22 16.58 -0.91
N LYS A 192 -14.37 16.97 -0.35
CA LYS A 192 -14.55 17.02 1.10
C LYS A 192 -15.90 16.49 1.57
N ASP A 193 -15.92 15.60 2.56
CA ASP A 193 -17.15 15.13 3.23
C ASP A 193 -18.17 14.48 2.25
N LEU A 194 -17.71 13.54 1.39
CA LEU A 194 -18.60 12.80 0.48
C LEU A 194 -18.17 11.34 0.24
N THR A 195 -19.11 10.56 -0.30
CA THR A 195 -18.84 9.22 -0.84
C THR A 195 -18.82 9.26 -2.36
N VAL A 196 -17.82 8.63 -2.99
CA VAL A 196 -17.78 8.34 -4.43
C VAL A 196 -17.80 6.84 -4.63
N LYS A 197 -18.75 6.34 -5.41
CA LYS A 197 -18.94 4.89 -5.53
C LYS A 197 -19.44 4.41 -6.89
N ASP A 198 -19.24 3.12 -7.12
CA ASP A 198 -19.75 2.35 -8.27
C ASP A 198 -19.19 2.82 -9.64
N GLY A 199 -18.17 3.70 -9.66
CA GLY A 199 -17.49 4.14 -10.88
C GLY A 199 -16.78 2.98 -11.57
N ASN A 200 -16.74 2.99 -12.92
CA ASN A 200 -16.16 1.89 -13.69
C ASN A 200 -15.30 2.41 -14.86
N ALA A 201 -13.99 2.31 -14.76
CA ALA A 201 -13.07 2.72 -15.80
C ALA A 201 -12.96 1.65 -16.90
N ALA A 202 -13.79 1.84 -17.94
CA ALA A 202 -13.96 1.00 -19.14
C ALA A 202 -14.76 -0.31 -18.93
N GLU A 203 -15.37 -0.77 -20.02
CA GLU A 203 -16.07 -2.05 -20.04
C GLU A 203 -15.09 -3.21 -20.19
N PHE A 204 -15.38 -4.32 -19.51
CA PHE A 204 -14.73 -5.60 -19.78
C PHE A 204 -15.08 -6.06 -21.20
N LYS A 205 -14.16 -5.92 -22.14
CA LYS A 205 -14.35 -6.41 -23.52
C LYS A 205 -13.99 -7.90 -23.59
N TYR A 206 -14.98 -8.78 -23.44
CA TYR A 206 -14.80 -10.16 -23.92
C TYR A 206 -14.64 -10.13 -25.44
N GLY A 207 -13.62 -10.82 -25.97
CA GLY A 207 -13.59 -11.15 -27.39
C GLY A 207 -14.90 -11.85 -27.76
N ASN A 208 -15.67 -11.26 -28.68
CA ASN A 208 -16.97 -11.76 -29.13
C ASN A 208 -17.00 -13.29 -29.28
N THR A 209 -17.68 -13.98 -28.39
CA THR A 209 -18.25 -15.30 -28.66
C THR A 209 -19.74 -15.23 -28.34
N PRO A 210 -20.64 -15.55 -29.29
CA PRO A 210 -22.06 -15.46 -29.05
C PRO A 210 -22.55 -16.69 -28.27
N GLY A 211 -23.00 -16.47 -27.02
CA GLY A 211 -24.04 -17.31 -26.40
C GLY A 211 -23.80 -17.74 -24.95
N GLY A 212 -24.67 -17.26 -24.05
CA GLY A 212 -25.05 -17.96 -22.81
C GLY A 212 -24.67 -17.26 -21.49
N PRO A 213 -25.58 -17.17 -20.48
CA PRO A 213 -25.35 -16.39 -19.27
C PRO A 213 -24.45 -17.15 -18.29
N GLY A 214 -23.20 -16.71 -18.15
CA GLY A 214 -22.31 -17.10 -17.05
C GLY A 214 -22.36 -16.05 -15.95
N GLY A 215 -23.07 -16.35 -14.86
CA GLY A 215 -23.12 -15.50 -13.68
C GLY A 215 -21.77 -15.43 -12.92
N PRO A 216 -21.65 -14.48 -11.97
CA PRO A 216 -20.38 -14.16 -11.31
C PRO A 216 -19.83 -15.34 -10.50
N GLY A 217 -18.54 -15.64 -10.70
CA GLY A 217 -17.79 -16.62 -9.93
C GLY A 217 -17.72 -16.19 -8.47
N GLY A 218 -18.37 -16.96 -7.60
CA GLY A 218 -18.30 -16.79 -6.15
C GLY A 218 -16.97 -17.30 -5.57
N PRO A 219 -16.63 -16.88 -4.35
CA PRO A 219 -15.36 -17.17 -3.70
C PRO A 219 -15.20 -18.66 -3.36
N GLY A 220 -14.00 -19.18 -3.60
CA GLY A 220 -13.64 -20.58 -3.35
C GLY A 220 -13.77 -20.97 -1.88
N GLY A 221 -14.48 -22.08 -1.63
CA GLY A 221 -14.54 -22.76 -0.34
C GLY A 221 -13.73 -24.08 -0.36
N PRO A 222 -13.20 -24.56 0.77
CA PRO A 222 -12.18 -25.61 0.80
C PRO A 222 -12.72 -27.04 0.96
N GLY A 223 -12.01 -28.00 0.36
CA GLY A 223 -11.79 -29.36 0.89
C GLY A 223 -12.88 -30.43 0.70
N GLY A 224 -12.59 -31.45 -0.13
CA GLY A 224 -13.27 -32.75 -0.14
C GLY A 224 -12.40 -33.85 -0.78
N PRO A 225 -12.49 -35.12 -0.35
CA PRO A 225 -11.39 -36.08 -0.43
C PRO A 225 -11.23 -36.76 -1.80
N GLN A 226 -9.96 -37.00 -2.19
CA GLN A 226 -9.58 -37.79 -3.36
C GLN A 226 -9.95 -39.28 -3.21
N VAL A 227 -10.54 -39.85 -4.27
CA VAL A 227 -10.70 -41.30 -4.43
C VAL A 227 -9.95 -41.72 -5.71
N PRO A 228 -9.11 -42.78 -5.70
CA PRO A 228 -8.29 -43.14 -6.84
C PRO A 228 -8.94 -44.22 -7.73
N GLY A 229 -8.72 -44.12 -9.05
CA GLY A 229 -8.71 -45.27 -9.95
C GLY A 229 -9.53 -45.12 -11.23
N GLY A 230 -8.89 -45.34 -12.38
CA GLY A 230 -9.56 -45.68 -13.63
C GLY A 230 -8.91 -45.15 -14.90
N ALA A 231 -7.89 -45.86 -15.40
CA ALA A 231 -7.39 -45.68 -16.76
C ALA A 231 -8.41 -46.22 -17.78
N GLN A 232 -8.80 -45.42 -18.77
CA GLN A 232 -9.24 -45.91 -20.08
C GLN A 232 -9.11 -44.81 -21.14
N GLY A 233 -8.46 -45.16 -22.26
CA GLY A 233 -8.08 -44.25 -23.34
C GLY A 233 -9.23 -43.85 -24.27
N GLY A 234 -9.08 -42.68 -24.87
CA GLY A 234 -9.95 -42.16 -25.93
C GLY A 234 -9.26 -41.00 -26.65
N GLN A 235 -8.81 -41.29 -27.88
CA GLN A 235 -8.49 -40.43 -29.03
C GLN A 235 -8.29 -38.91 -28.81
N GLY A 236 -7.10 -38.45 -29.20
CA GLY A 236 -6.75 -37.04 -29.29
C GLY A 236 -7.64 -36.25 -30.26
N GLY A 237 -8.31 -35.24 -29.72
CA GLY A 237 -8.71 -34.04 -30.44
C GLY A 237 -7.76 -32.92 -30.05
N ALA A 238 -7.03 -32.37 -31.01
CA ALA A 238 -6.22 -31.18 -30.78
C ALA A 238 -7.13 -30.05 -30.27
N ALA A 239 -6.77 -29.43 -29.14
CA ALA A 239 -7.36 -28.18 -28.72
C ALA A 239 -7.20 -27.18 -29.88
N PRO A 240 -8.27 -26.48 -30.32
CA PRO A 240 -8.12 -25.46 -31.34
C PRO A 240 -7.17 -24.40 -30.80
N MET A 241 -6.07 -24.16 -31.53
CA MET A 241 -5.17 -23.05 -31.27
C MET A 241 -6.02 -21.77 -31.19
N LEU A 242 -5.99 -21.09 -30.04
CA LEU A 242 -6.47 -19.73 -29.92
C LEU A 242 -5.67 -18.89 -30.91
N VAL A 243 -6.32 -18.48 -32.00
CA VAL A 243 -5.75 -17.47 -32.89
C VAL A 243 -5.66 -16.20 -32.05
N PRO A 244 -4.47 -15.62 -31.84
CA PRO A 244 -4.37 -14.34 -31.16
C PRO A 244 -5.17 -13.33 -31.98
N THR A 245 -6.21 -12.75 -31.37
CA THR A 245 -6.86 -11.57 -31.94
C THR A 245 -5.78 -10.50 -32.14
N PRO A 246 -5.77 -9.78 -33.27
CA PRO A 246 -4.82 -8.70 -33.48
C PRO A 246 -4.87 -7.76 -32.27
N PRO A 247 -3.73 -7.28 -31.75
CA PRO A 247 -3.75 -6.29 -30.69
C PRO A 247 -4.60 -5.13 -31.19
N GLY A 248 -5.60 -4.75 -30.39
CA GLY A 248 -6.36 -3.54 -30.64
C GLY A 248 -5.42 -2.33 -30.73
N PRO A 249 -5.92 -1.18 -31.19
CA PRO A 249 -5.13 0.05 -31.15
C PRO A 249 -4.56 0.24 -29.73
N PRO A 250 -3.34 0.80 -29.60
CA PRO A 250 -2.72 0.99 -28.29
C PRO A 250 -3.66 1.80 -27.40
N LYS A 251 -3.98 1.26 -26.21
CA LYS A 251 -4.79 1.95 -25.20
C LYS A 251 -4.13 3.29 -24.86
N LYS A 252 -4.91 4.36 -24.71
CA LYS A 252 -4.36 5.61 -24.19
C LYS A 252 -3.99 5.43 -22.70
N GLU A 253 -2.91 6.07 -22.23
CA GLU A 253 -2.55 6.09 -20.80
C GLU A 253 -3.76 6.56 -19.98
N GLY A 254 -4.13 5.84 -18.93
CA GLY A 254 -5.29 6.20 -18.11
C GLY A 254 -6.65 5.85 -18.72
N GLU A 255 -6.75 5.20 -19.89
CA GLU A 255 -8.06 4.94 -20.51
C GLU A 255 -8.94 4.01 -19.66
N ALA A 256 -8.35 2.98 -19.07
CA ALA A 256 -9.05 1.98 -18.24
C ALA A 256 -8.74 2.10 -16.73
N ASP A 257 -8.09 3.19 -16.32
CA ASP A 257 -7.54 3.32 -14.95
C ASP A 257 -8.43 4.23 -14.08
N GLY A 258 -8.45 4.06 -12.76
CA GLY A 258 -9.13 5.00 -11.86
C GLY A 258 -10.65 4.98 -11.99
N GLY A 259 -11.32 3.99 -11.40
CA GLY A 259 -12.79 3.86 -11.46
C GLY A 259 -13.53 5.04 -10.83
N ALA A 260 -13.02 5.58 -9.73
CA ALA A 260 -13.54 6.82 -9.15
C ALA A 260 -12.83 8.06 -9.71
N LEU A 261 -11.49 8.02 -9.71
CA LEU A 261 -10.66 9.20 -9.93
C LEU A 261 -9.41 8.84 -10.73
N LEU A 262 -9.23 9.53 -11.85
CA LEU A 262 -7.96 9.59 -12.58
C LEU A 262 -7.34 10.97 -12.39
N VAL A 263 -6.09 11.02 -11.92
CA VAL A 263 -5.27 12.24 -11.85
C VAL A 263 -4.14 12.13 -12.84
N GLU A 264 -4.17 12.95 -13.89
CA GLU A 264 -3.16 12.97 -14.94
C GLU A 264 -1.89 13.71 -14.47
N ARG A 265 -0.79 13.54 -15.20
CA ARG A 265 0.44 14.30 -14.96
C ARG A 265 0.14 15.80 -15.00
N GLY A 266 0.65 16.53 -14.01
CA GLY A 266 0.38 17.97 -13.83
C GLY A 266 -0.95 18.31 -13.16
N GLY A 267 -1.83 17.33 -12.91
CA GLY A 267 -3.03 17.50 -12.10
C GLY A 267 -2.80 17.21 -10.60
N SER A 268 -3.63 17.80 -9.74
CA SER A 268 -3.65 17.57 -8.29
C SER A 268 -5.04 17.19 -7.79
N ALA A 269 -5.08 16.30 -6.78
CA ALA A 269 -6.30 16.05 -6.03
C ALA A 269 -6.06 15.97 -4.52
N HIS A 270 -6.97 16.57 -3.76
CA HIS A 270 -6.97 16.62 -2.30
C HIS A 270 -8.27 16.02 -1.77
N LEU A 271 -8.18 14.85 -1.14
CA LEU A 271 -9.32 14.10 -0.62
C LEU A 271 -9.33 14.21 0.90
N LYS A 272 -10.38 14.79 1.48
CA LYS A 272 -10.52 14.94 2.93
C LYS A 272 -11.88 14.42 3.40
N LYS A 273 -11.88 13.43 4.29
CA LYS A 273 -13.13 12.80 4.76
C LYS A 273 -13.97 12.25 3.62
N VAL A 274 -13.31 11.58 2.69
CA VAL A 274 -13.95 10.98 1.52
C VAL A 274 -14.01 9.47 1.70
N THR A 275 -15.10 8.86 1.24
CA THR A 275 -15.17 7.40 1.07
C THR A 275 -15.18 7.05 -0.42
N LEU A 276 -14.17 6.33 -0.89
CA LEU A 276 -14.13 5.74 -2.23
C LEU A 276 -14.43 4.25 -2.14
N THR A 277 -15.57 3.80 -2.67
CA THR A 277 -15.95 2.39 -2.53
C THR A 277 -16.67 1.78 -3.72
N ARG A 278 -16.46 0.46 -3.95
CA ARG A 278 -17.04 -0.30 -5.07
C ARG A 278 -16.72 0.29 -6.43
N ASN A 279 -15.55 0.90 -6.57
CA ASN A 279 -15.08 1.37 -7.86
C ASN A 279 -14.29 0.26 -8.56
N ASN A 280 -14.42 0.20 -9.88
CA ASN A 280 -13.83 -0.81 -10.73
C ASN A 280 -12.95 -0.17 -11.80
N ALA A 281 -11.81 -0.77 -12.09
CA ALA A 281 -10.95 -0.41 -13.21
C ALA A 281 -10.50 -1.66 -13.98
N GLU A 282 -10.65 -1.64 -15.30
CA GLU A 282 -10.15 -2.72 -16.17
C GLU A 282 -8.63 -2.63 -16.42
N GLY A 283 -8.03 -1.51 -16.05
CA GLY A 283 -6.59 -1.31 -15.93
C GLY A 283 -6.17 -1.18 -14.47
N ASP A 284 -5.45 -0.12 -14.16
CA ASP A 284 -4.83 0.12 -12.86
C ASP A 284 -5.70 1.05 -11.97
N GLY A 285 -5.60 0.91 -10.64
CA GLY A 285 -6.19 1.86 -9.69
C GLY A 285 -7.71 1.76 -9.58
N GLY A 286 -8.24 0.77 -8.88
CA GLY A 286 -9.69 0.51 -8.84
C GLY A 286 -10.50 1.72 -8.36
N ALA A 287 -10.01 2.43 -7.34
CA ALA A 287 -10.52 3.75 -6.98
C ALA A 287 -9.74 4.88 -7.64
N ILE A 288 -8.42 4.94 -7.39
CA ILE A 288 -7.56 6.05 -7.78
C ILE A 288 -6.45 5.56 -8.69
N ALA A 289 -6.32 6.19 -9.86
CA ALA A 289 -5.12 6.11 -10.67
C ALA A 289 -4.40 7.46 -10.64
N ASN A 290 -3.20 7.48 -10.06
CA ASN A 290 -2.42 8.70 -9.84
C ASN A 290 -1.17 8.75 -10.72
N PHE A 291 -1.18 9.62 -11.71
CA PHE A 291 -0.01 10.02 -12.50
C PHE A 291 0.47 11.43 -12.16
N GLY A 292 -0.28 12.17 -11.34
CA GLY A 292 0.03 13.52 -10.88
C GLY A 292 0.33 13.56 -9.38
N ARG A 293 -0.43 14.35 -8.62
CA ARG A 293 -0.32 14.42 -7.17
C ARG A 293 -1.65 14.14 -6.48
N VAL A 294 -1.65 13.25 -5.50
CA VAL A 294 -2.83 12.94 -4.68
C VAL A 294 -2.46 13.02 -3.20
N ASP A 295 -3.19 13.84 -2.45
CA ASP A 295 -3.17 13.85 -1.00
C ASP A 295 -4.50 13.29 -0.47
N VAL A 296 -4.45 12.28 0.40
CA VAL A 296 -5.62 11.65 1.03
C VAL A 296 -5.53 11.79 2.55
N HIS A 297 -6.57 12.35 3.16
CA HIS A 297 -6.61 12.67 4.59
C HIS A 297 -7.94 12.24 5.23
N GLU A 298 -7.91 11.61 6.41
CA GLU A 298 -9.12 11.21 7.18
C GLU A 298 -10.15 10.44 6.33
N SER A 299 -9.71 9.60 5.39
CA SER A 299 -10.57 9.03 4.35
C SER A 299 -10.65 7.50 4.42
N LYS A 300 -11.48 6.92 3.54
CA LYS A 300 -11.62 5.48 3.35
C LYS A 300 -11.55 5.13 1.86
N ILE A 301 -10.74 4.14 1.51
CA ILE A 301 -10.63 3.58 0.17
C ILE A 301 -10.86 2.08 0.31
N GLU A 302 -12.11 1.67 0.09
CA GLU A 302 -12.55 0.32 0.47
C GLU A 302 -13.38 -0.42 -0.57
N ASN A 303 -13.18 -1.73 -0.69
CA ASN A 303 -13.95 -2.58 -1.61
C ASN A 303 -13.84 -2.13 -3.08
N ASN A 304 -12.66 -1.72 -3.53
CA ASN A 304 -12.41 -1.37 -4.92
C ASN A 304 -11.65 -2.48 -5.63
N HIS A 305 -11.80 -2.56 -6.94
CA HIS A 305 -11.22 -3.61 -7.76
C HIS A 305 -10.46 -3.02 -8.96
N ALA A 306 -9.24 -3.50 -9.18
CA ALA A 306 -8.49 -3.31 -10.40
C ALA A 306 -8.22 -4.67 -11.03
N ARG A 307 -8.39 -4.81 -12.35
CA ARG A 307 -7.99 -6.03 -13.06
C ARG A 307 -6.48 -6.17 -13.13
N GLU A 308 -5.75 -5.06 -13.21
CA GLU A 308 -4.28 -5.05 -13.21
C GLU A 308 -3.78 -4.69 -11.79
N ASN A 309 -3.17 -3.52 -11.60
CA ASN A 309 -2.46 -3.19 -10.37
C ASN A 309 -3.20 -2.16 -9.52
N GLY A 310 -3.01 -2.19 -8.20
CA GLY A 310 -3.53 -1.15 -7.31
C GLY A 310 -5.04 -1.25 -7.13
N GLY A 311 -5.53 -2.31 -6.49
CA GLY A 311 -6.97 -2.54 -6.31
C GLY A 311 -7.68 -1.34 -5.69
N GLY A 312 -7.03 -0.68 -4.73
CA GLY A 312 -7.43 0.64 -4.23
C GLY A 312 -6.80 1.77 -5.05
N ILE A 313 -5.47 1.86 -4.98
CA ILE A 313 -4.70 2.97 -5.54
C ILE A 313 -3.56 2.45 -6.42
N PHE A 314 -3.47 2.99 -7.62
CA PHE A 314 -2.27 2.90 -8.45
C PHE A 314 -1.53 4.24 -8.46
N ASN A 315 -0.21 4.20 -8.29
CA ASN A 315 0.63 5.38 -8.23
C ASN A 315 1.85 5.29 -9.16
N LEU A 316 1.99 6.29 -10.02
CA LEU A 316 3.22 6.66 -10.73
C LEU A 316 3.67 8.09 -10.43
N GLY A 317 2.86 8.87 -9.71
CA GLY A 317 3.16 10.23 -9.31
C GLY A 317 3.56 10.34 -7.84
N VAL A 318 3.06 11.38 -7.17
CA VAL A 318 3.27 11.61 -5.73
C VAL A 318 1.98 11.29 -4.98
N LEU A 319 2.04 10.34 -4.07
CA LEU A 319 0.92 9.94 -3.21
C LEU A 319 1.27 10.19 -1.74
N ARG A 320 0.43 10.96 -1.06
CA ARG A 320 0.45 11.09 0.40
C ARG A 320 -0.87 10.62 0.99
N VAL A 321 -0.79 9.74 1.99
CA VAL A 321 -1.94 9.18 2.70
C VAL A 321 -1.77 9.41 4.18
N GLU A 322 -2.75 10.03 4.83
CA GLU A 322 -2.70 10.35 6.26
C GLU A 322 -4.03 10.03 6.93
N GLU A 323 -3.98 9.40 8.10
CA GLU A 323 -5.15 9.07 8.94
C GLU A 323 -6.29 8.39 8.16
N THR A 324 -5.92 7.49 7.24
CA THR A 324 -6.83 6.91 6.25
C THR A 324 -6.86 5.38 6.34
N HIS A 325 -7.98 4.77 5.96
CA HIS A 325 -8.11 3.32 5.86
C HIS A 325 -8.16 2.87 4.38
N ILE A 326 -7.27 1.98 3.99
CA ILE A 326 -7.22 1.33 2.67
C ILE A 326 -7.50 -0.14 2.89
N ALA A 327 -8.73 -0.57 2.62
CA ALA A 327 -9.17 -1.89 3.05
C ALA A 327 -10.02 -2.68 2.06
N TYR A 328 -9.86 -4.00 2.07
CA TYR A 328 -10.69 -4.92 1.28
C TYR A 328 -10.68 -4.63 -0.22
N ASN A 329 -9.58 -4.08 -0.74
CA ASN A 329 -9.41 -3.85 -2.16
C ASN A 329 -8.75 -5.06 -2.82
N THR A 330 -9.06 -5.29 -4.10
CA THR A 330 -8.59 -6.46 -4.84
C THR A 330 -7.91 -6.07 -6.15
N ALA A 331 -6.75 -6.65 -6.42
CA ALA A 331 -6.00 -6.50 -7.66
C ALA A 331 -5.83 -7.85 -8.35
N GLY A 332 -6.08 -7.92 -9.66
CA GLY A 332 -5.82 -9.11 -10.48
C GLY A 332 -4.33 -9.33 -10.80
N GLU A 333 -3.47 -8.37 -10.48
CA GLU A 333 -2.01 -8.50 -10.50
C GLU A 333 -1.45 -8.08 -9.13
N ASN A 334 -0.82 -6.90 -9.03
CA ASN A 334 -0.06 -6.50 -7.84
C ASN A 334 -0.74 -5.39 -7.03
N GLY A 335 -0.43 -5.31 -5.74
CA GLY A 335 -0.84 -4.19 -4.90
C GLY A 335 -2.34 -4.17 -4.65
N GLY A 336 -2.87 -5.12 -3.86
CA GLY A 336 -4.30 -5.19 -3.57
C GLY A 336 -4.82 -3.88 -3.00
N GLY A 337 -4.09 -3.30 -2.05
CA GLY A 337 -4.34 -1.94 -1.54
C GLY A 337 -3.72 -0.87 -2.44
N ILE A 338 -2.39 -0.86 -2.52
CA ILE A 338 -1.60 0.14 -3.26
C ILE A 338 -0.59 -0.53 -4.17
N ALA A 339 -0.51 -0.11 -5.43
CA ALA A 339 0.61 -0.40 -6.31
C ALA A 339 1.37 0.89 -6.65
N ASN A 340 2.66 0.92 -6.32
CA ASN A 340 3.59 1.98 -6.67
C ASN A 340 4.50 1.51 -7.80
N GLY A 341 4.19 1.95 -9.00
CA GLY A 341 4.86 1.53 -10.21
C GLY A 341 4.25 0.34 -10.92
N ARG A 342 4.73 0.13 -12.15
CA ARG A 342 4.28 -0.97 -13.00
C ARG A 342 5.04 -2.25 -12.66
N GLY A 343 4.31 -3.34 -12.41
CA GLY A 343 4.88 -4.68 -12.24
C GLY A 343 5.53 -5.22 -13.53
N LYS A 344 6.15 -6.41 -13.44
CA LYS A 344 6.69 -7.10 -14.62
C LYS A 344 5.53 -7.57 -15.51
N GLY A 345 5.37 -6.97 -16.69
CA GLY A 345 4.33 -7.38 -17.63
C GLY A 345 4.04 -6.40 -18.77
N ASN A 346 4.39 -5.12 -18.61
CA ASN A 346 4.16 -4.14 -19.66
C ASN A 346 5.29 -4.15 -20.70
N LEU A 347 5.10 -4.96 -21.75
CA LEU A 347 5.79 -4.95 -23.06
C LEU A 347 5.51 -3.65 -23.85
N TYR A 348 5.61 -2.48 -23.20
CA TYR A 348 5.59 -1.19 -23.88
C TYR A 348 6.99 -0.55 -23.78
N PRO A 349 7.91 -0.87 -24.69
CA PRO A 349 9.11 -0.08 -24.87
C PRO A 349 8.69 1.17 -25.67
N SER A 350 8.14 2.17 -25.00
CA SER A 350 8.15 3.58 -25.44
C SER A 350 7.13 4.37 -24.65
N LEU A 351 7.59 5.10 -23.64
CA LEU A 351 7.24 6.51 -23.41
C LEU A 351 8.24 7.05 -22.36
N LEU A 352 9.44 7.39 -22.86
CA LEU A 352 10.30 8.49 -22.39
C LEU A 352 10.71 8.56 -20.91
N ILE A 353 10.85 7.45 -20.19
CA ILE A 353 11.73 7.49 -19.02
C ILE A 353 12.63 6.26 -18.95
N ASP A 354 13.91 6.54 -19.16
CA ASP A 354 15.02 5.61 -18.97
C ASP A 354 15.30 5.41 -17.47
N GLY A 355 15.59 4.18 -17.08
CA GLY A 355 16.39 3.84 -15.90
C GLY A 355 15.80 3.94 -14.49
N ARG A 356 14.94 4.92 -14.14
CA ARG A 356 14.46 5.10 -12.74
C ARG A 356 12.98 5.36 -12.50
N ASP A 357 12.18 5.74 -13.49
CA ASP A 357 10.77 6.13 -13.25
C ASP A 357 9.78 5.01 -13.58
N ARG A 358 10.01 3.82 -13.02
CA ARG A 358 9.02 2.73 -13.05
C ARG A 358 7.96 2.84 -11.96
N ALA A 359 8.21 3.66 -10.93
CA ALA A 359 7.37 3.90 -9.77
C ALA A 359 7.44 5.36 -9.30
N GLY A 360 6.43 5.79 -8.55
CA GLY A 360 6.36 7.12 -7.95
C GLY A 360 6.86 7.17 -6.50
N THR A 361 6.48 8.23 -5.78
CA THR A 361 6.74 8.40 -4.34
C THR A 361 5.47 8.15 -3.55
N VAL A 362 5.58 7.36 -2.47
CA VAL A 362 4.47 7.06 -1.56
C VAL A 362 4.87 7.39 -0.11
N GLU A 363 4.07 8.22 0.56
CA GLU A 363 4.18 8.47 2.00
C GLU A 363 2.85 8.13 2.69
N ILE A 364 2.89 7.23 3.68
CA ILE A 364 1.72 6.76 4.41
C ILE A 364 1.94 7.00 5.90
N LEU A 365 1.07 7.81 6.51
CA LEU A 365 1.18 8.25 7.89
C LEU A 365 -0.07 7.85 8.66
N LYS A 366 0.10 7.22 9.83
CA LYS A 366 -0.99 6.94 10.79
C LYS A 366 -2.23 6.29 10.17
N SER A 367 -2.01 5.40 9.22
CA SER A 367 -3.06 4.82 8.37
C SER A 367 -3.13 3.30 8.54
N GLY A 368 -4.25 2.71 8.14
CA GLY A 368 -4.45 1.26 8.14
C GLY A 368 -4.55 0.71 6.71
N ILE A 369 -3.74 -0.30 6.38
CA ILE A 369 -3.77 -1.04 5.12
C ILE A 369 -4.17 -2.48 5.46
N GLU A 370 -5.46 -2.81 5.26
CA GLU A 370 -6.05 -3.99 5.90
C GLU A 370 -6.90 -4.86 4.96
N GLY A 371 -6.74 -6.18 5.00
CA GLY A 371 -7.65 -7.10 4.31
C GLY A 371 -7.61 -7.01 2.79
N ASN A 372 -6.54 -6.48 2.19
CA ASN A 372 -6.42 -6.34 0.74
C ASN A 372 -5.85 -7.62 0.10
N ASN A 373 -6.23 -7.88 -1.15
CA ASN A 373 -5.85 -9.10 -1.88
C ASN A 373 -5.22 -8.78 -3.24
N ALA A 374 -4.09 -9.43 -3.53
CA ALA A 374 -3.43 -9.39 -4.83
C ALA A 374 -3.25 -10.81 -5.37
N ASP A 375 -3.54 -11.03 -6.66
CA ASP A 375 -3.33 -12.32 -7.31
C ASP A 375 -1.85 -12.58 -7.63
N ASP A 376 -1.00 -11.55 -7.63
CA ASP A 376 0.45 -11.70 -7.75
C ASP A 376 1.16 -11.27 -6.45
N ASN A 377 1.65 -10.03 -6.37
CA ASN A 377 2.53 -9.59 -5.29
C ASN A 377 1.97 -8.39 -4.52
N GLY A 378 2.36 -8.26 -3.24
CA GLY A 378 2.03 -7.07 -2.44
C GLY A 378 0.55 -6.99 -2.11
N GLY A 379 0.03 -7.88 -1.27
CA GLY A 379 -1.40 -7.88 -0.91
C GLY A 379 -1.85 -6.53 -0.38
N GLY A 380 -1.06 -5.94 0.52
CA GLY A 380 -1.25 -4.57 0.99
C GLY A 380 -0.61 -3.54 0.06
N VAL A 381 0.72 -3.57 -0.05
CA VAL A 381 1.52 -2.61 -0.82
C VAL A 381 2.46 -3.35 -1.75
N PHE A 382 2.43 -3.00 -3.03
CA PHE A 382 3.44 -3.38 -4.01
C PHE A 382 4.23 -2.15 -4.44
N SER A 383 5.55 -2.28 -4.55
CA SER A 383 6.41 -1.26 -5.12
C SER A 383 7.50 -1.88 -6.00
N SER A 384 7.68 -1.31 -7.19
CA SER A 384 8.73 -1.70 -8.15
C SER A 384 9.50 -0.48 -8.65
N GLY A 385 10.55 -0.11 -7.93
CA GLY A 385 11.22 1.19 -8.05
C GLY A 385 10.77 2.18 -6.98
N GLY A 386 11.26 3.42 -7.09
CA GLY A 386 10.75 4.56 -6.31
C GLY A 386 11.02 4.48 -4.80
N PHE A 387 10.31 5.33 -4.05
CA PHE A 387 10.44 5.48 -2.61
C PHE A 387 9.10 5.22 -1.92
N VAL A 388 9.12 4.40 -0.87
CA VAL A 388 7.95 4.12 -0.04
C VAL A 388 8.30 4.34 1.42
N LYS A 389 7.61 5.29 2.06
CA LYS A 389 7.69 5.51 3.49
C LYS A 389 6.36 5.22 4.16
N ILE A 390 6.39 4.46 5.24
CA ILE A 390 5.22 4.18 6.08
C ILE A 390 5.60 4.48 7.53
N ALA A 391 4.84 5.36 8.19
CA ALA A 391 5.12 5.73 9.58
C ALA A 391 3.89 5.75 10.48
N GLY A 392 4.01 5.20 11.69
CA GLY A 392 2.95 5.16 12.70
C GLY A 392 1.69 4.41 12.27
N ALA A 393 1.82 3.45 11.35
CA ALA A 393 0.72 2.84 10.60
C ALA A 393 0.63 1.32 10.84
N SER A 394 -0.40 0.68 10.28
CA SER A 394 -0.49 -0.79 10.26
C SER A 394 -0.76 -1.38 8.88
N VAL A 395 -0.08 -2.49 8.58
CA VAL A 395 -0.29 -3.32 7.38
C VAL A 395 -0.70 -4.71 7.84
N LYS A 396 -2.01 -5.01 7.77
CA LYS A 396 -2.56 -6.21 8.41
C LYS A 396 -3.51 -7.03 7.56
N ASP A 397 -3.52 -8.33 7.81
CA ASP A 397 -4.51 -9.24 7.22
C ASP A 397 -4.57 -9.18 5.67
N ASN A 398 -3.46 -8.81 5.02
CA ASN A 398 -3.39 -8.73 3.57
C ASN A 398 -2.87 -10.04 2.97
N THR A 399 -3.32 -10.38 1.76
CA THR A 399 -3.02 -11.63 1.09
C THR A 399 -2.44 -11.39 -0.31
N ALA A 400 -1.34 -12.08 -0.63
CA ALA A 400 -0.78 -12.16 -1.97
C ALA A 400 -0.68 -13.63 -2.39
N CYS A 401 -1.07 -13.97 -3.62
CA CYS A 401 -0.95 -15.35 -4.09
C CYS A 401 0.49 -15.71 -4.48
N GLU A 402 1.38 -14.74 -4.71
CA GLU A 402 2.82 -14.96 -4.83
C GLU A 402 3.57 -14.45 -3.60
N ASN A 403 4.14 -13.24 -3.61
CA ASN A 403 5.08 -12.78 -2.60
C ASN A 403 4.65 -11.48 -1.92
N GLY A 404 5.18 -11.21 -0.73
CA GLY A 404 4.97 -9.95 -0.03
C GLY A 404 3.51 -9.79 0.38
N GLY A 405 3.00 -10.66 1.25
CA GLY A 405 1.59 -10.63 1.65
C GLY A 405 1.17 -9.26 2.18
N GLY A 406 2.02 -8.66 3.02
CA GLY A 406 1.88 -7.28 3.45
C GLY A 406 2.49 -6.32 2.44
N ILE A 407 3.81 -6.38 2.28
CA ILE A 407 4.59 -5.44 1.47
C ILE A 407 5.52 -6.21 0.52
N TYR A 408 5.47 -5.88 -0.76
CA TYR A 408 6.44 -6.30 -1.76
C TYR A 408 7.23 -5.08 -2.25
N ALA A 409 8.55 -5.12 -2.14
CA ALA A 409 9.47 -4.07 -2.52
C ALA A 409 10.56 -4.63 -3.43
N THR A 410 10.56 -4.22 -4.71
CA THR A 410 11.64 -4.54 -5.66
C THR A 410 12.29 -3.26 -6.18
N HIS A 411 13.61 -3.16 -6.06
CA HIS A 411 14.37 -1.94 -6.41
C HIS A 411 13.81 -0.67 -5.73
N THR A 412 13.27 -0.81 -4.52
CA THR A 412 12.58 0.24 -3.79
C THR A 412 13.39 0.62 -2.56
N ASP A 413 13.44 1.92 -2.28
CA ASP A 413 13.84 2.43 -0.97
C ASP A 413 12.62 2.39 -0.04
N LEU A 414 12.56 1.36 0.80
CA LEU A 414 11.49 1.11 1.76
C LEU A 414 11.91 1.59 3.15
N ASP A 415 11.14 2.53 3.72
CA ASP A 415 11.34 3.07 5.07
C ASP A 415 10.09 2.82 5.93
N LEU A 416 10.24 2.01 6.99
CA LEU A 416 9.18 1.72 7.95
C LEU A 416 9.59 2.25 9.34
N ASP A 417 8.75 3.09 9.93
CA ASP A 417 8.99 3.67 11.26
C ASP A 417 7.72 3.55 12.12
N HIS A 418 7.80 2.93 13.30
CA HIS A 418 6.62 2.72 14.15
C HIS A 418 5.46 1.99 13.44
N VAL A 419 5.78 0.96 12.64
CA VAL A 419 4.80 0.21 11.84
C VAL A 419 4.53 -1.17 12.42
N ILE A 420 3.27 -1.59 12.41
CA ILE A 420 2.87 -2.97 12.69
C ILE A 420 2.54 -3.67 11.37
N VAL A 421 3.38 -4.63 10.96
CA VAL A 421 3.11 -5.54 9.82
C VAL A 421 2.69 -6.88 10.38
N ALA A 422 1.40 -7.21 10.34
CA ALA A 422 0.92 -8.40 11.02
C ALA A 422 -0.14 -9.22 10.29
N LYS A 423 -0.11 -10.54 10.47
CA LYS A 423 -1.11 -11.47 9.93
C LYS A 423 -1.29 -11.43 8.42
N ASN A 424 -0.25 -11.01 7.71
CA ASN A 424 -0.26 -11.03 6.26
C ASN A 424 0.14 -12.43 5.75
N HIS A 425 -0.36 -12.78 4.57
CA HIS A 425 -0.16 -14.08 3.95
C HIS A 425 0.40 -13.96 2.53
N ALA A 426 1.45 -14.70 2.24
CA ALA A 426 1.97 -14.93 0.89
C ALA A 426 1.98 -16.43 0.58
N SER A 427 1.46 -16.89 -0.56
CA SER A 427 1.56 -18.33 -0.88
C SER A 427 3.01 -18.75 -1.19
N HIS A 428 3.88 -17.82 -1.56
CA HIS A 428 5.30 -18.07 -1.78
C HIS A 428 6.15 -17.45 -0.65
N ASP A 429 6.68 -16.25 -0.83
CA ASP A 429 7.74 -15.71 0.03
C ASP A 429 7.39 -14.36 0.66
N GLY A 430 7.98 -14.08 1.83
CA GLY A 430 7.85 -12.78 2.48
C GLY A 430 6.42 -12.52 2.94
N GLY A 431 5.91 -13.32 3.87
CA GLY A 431 4.52 -13.22 4.33
C GLY A 431 4.18 -11.81 4.80
N GLY A 432 5.06 -11.21 5.61
CA GLY A 432 4.99 -9.80 5.97
C GLY A 432 5.60 -8.89 4.91
N ILE A 433 6.90 -9.04 4.67
CA ILE A 433 7.69 -8.17 3.79
C ILE A 433 8.55 -9.01 2.85
N TYR A 434 8.55 -8.66 1.57
CA TYR A 434 9.45 -9.19 0.56
C TYR A 434 10.31 -8.05 0.00
N ASN A 435 11.62 -8.08 0.23
CA ASN A 435 12.60 -7.09 -0.24
C ASN A 435 13.58 -7.73 -1.23
N THR A 436 13.68 -7.20 -2.45
CA THR A 436 14.58 -7.75 -3.48
C THR A 436 15.19 -6.68 -4.39
N GLY A 437 16.46 -6.85 -4.75
CA GLY A 437 17.10 -6.08 -5.82
C GLY A 437 16.67 -6.48 -7.23
N GLY A 438 15.66 -7.37 -7.35
CA GLY A 438 15.07 -7.85 -8.60
C GLY A 438 16.02 -8.65 -9.50
N LYS A 439 15.45 -9.26 -10.55
CA LYS A 439 16.23 -10.10 -11.48
C LYS A 439 17.13 -9.23 -12.35
N LYS A 440 18.44 -9.51 -12.39
CA LYS A 440 19.33 -8.95 -13.42
C LYS A 440 18.79 -9.39 -14.79
N ALA A 441 18.41 -8.43 -15.64
CA ALA A 441 17.98 -8.73 -16.99
C ALA A 441 19.17 -9.34 -17.75
N TYR A 442 19.09 -10.63 -18.11
CA TYR A 442 20.12 -11.33 -18.88
C TYR A 442 20.25 -10.85 -20.33
N ASP A 443 19.38 -9.95 -20.79
CA ASP A 443 19.27 -9.51 -22.18
C ASP A 443 19.83 -8.10 -22.43
N ALA A 444 20.77 -7.62 -21.61
CA ALA A 444 21.58 -6.47 -22.00
C ALA A 444 22.41 -6.88 -23.23
N ALA A 445 22.18 -6.22 -24.37
CA ALA A 445 22.97 -6.45 -25.57
C ALA A 445 24.47 -6.31 -25.20
N PRO A 446 25.37 -7.12 -25.79
CA PRO A 446 26.80 -7.01 -25.48
C PRO A 446 27.30 -5.60 -25.77
N GLY A 447 27.47 -4.79 -24.71
CA GLY A 447 27.78 -3.36 -24.81
C GLY A 447 26.97 -2.46 -23.87
N ASP A 448 25.79 -2.90 -23.39
CA ASP A 448 25.01 -2.15 -22.40
C ASP A 448 25.59 -2.35 -21.01
N LYS A 449 26.45 -1.41 -20.61
CA LYS A 449 26.86 -1.20 -19.23
C LYS A 449 25.69 -0.58 -18.45
N HIS A 450 24.66 -1.38 -18.16
CA HIS A 450 23.81 -1.05 -17.02
C HIS A 450 24.59 -1.43 -15.75
N GLU A 451 25.58 -0.60 -15.41
CA GLU A 451 26.37 -0.64 -14.17
C GLU A 451 25.56 -0.13 -12.95
N ASP A 452 24.27 0.18 -13.13
CA ASP A 452 23.38 0.48 -12.02
C ASP A 452 22.88 -0.87 -11.46
N GLU A 453 23.68 -1.48 -10.58
CA GLU A 453 23.23 -2.55 -9.70
C GLU A 453 21.97 -2.02 -8.99
N GLN A 454 20.79 -2.49 -9.40
CA GLN A 454 19.54 -1.98 -8.84
C GLN A 454 19.42 -2.55 -7.42
N GLU A 455 19.81 -1.76 -6.44
CA GLU A 455 19.76 -2.13 -5.04
C GLU A 455 18.33 -1.95 -4.50
N ALA A 456 17.93 -2.83 -3.58
CA ALA A 456 16.74 -2.59 -2.78
C ALA A 456 17.15 -2.41 -1.33
N THR A 457 16.75 -1.28 -0.76
CA THR A 457 17.08 -0.95 0.62
C THR A 457 15.81 -0.93 1.45
N ALA A 458 15.75 -1.75 2.49
CA ALA A 458 14.70 -1.75 3.48
C ALA A 458 15.28 -1.31 4.83
N THR A 459 14.82 -0.18 5.33
CA THR A 459 15.09 0.30 6.69
C THR A 459 13.82 0.19 7.51
N ILE A 460 13.89 -0.52 8.63
CA ILE A 460 12.75 -0.77 9.51
C ILE A 460 13.19 -0.41 10.94
N ALA A 461 12.49 0.55 11.55
CA ALA A 461 12.77 1.07 12.88
C ALA A 461 11.52 1.07 13.76
N ASP A 462 11.71 0.81 15.06
CA ASP A 462 10.66 0.93 16.09
C ASP A 462 9.37 0.17 15.76
N SER A 463 9.50 -0.94 15.04
CA SER A 463 8.39 -1.62 14.37
C SER A 463 8.16 -3.04 14.89
N ALA A 464 7.04 -3.64 14.48
CA ALA A 464 6.71 -5.02 14.84
C ALA A 464 6.22 -5.81 13.61
N ILE A 465 6.88 -6.95 13.34
CA ILE A 465 6.57 -7.89 12.26
C ILE A 465 6.02 -9.17 12.89
N LEU A 466 4.70 -9.32 12.92
CA LEU A 466 4.01 -10.25 13.81
C LEU A 466 3.10 -11.23 13.07
N GLU A 467 3.17 -12.52 13.38
CA GLU A 467 2.15 -13.51 12.96
C GLU A 467 1.93 -13.59 11.44
N ASN A 468 2.91 -13.20 10.62
CA ASN A 468 2.82 -13.30 9.18
C ASN A 468 3.15 -14.71 8.70
N THR A 469 2.61 -15.09 7.54
CA THR A 469 2.73 -16.45 7.00
C THR A 469 3.19 -16.46 5.55
N ALA A 470 4.15 -17.32 5.22
CA ALA A 470 4.60 -17.54 3.84
C ALA A 470 4.55 -19.04 3.52
N GLY A 471 4.21 -19.43 2.29
CA GLY A 471 4.20 -20.85 1.92
C GLY A 471 5.60 -21.46 1.78
N ARG A 472 6.62 -20.65 1.49
CA ARG A 472 8.00 -21.10 1.23
C ARG A 472 8.99 -20.45 2.20
N PHE A 473 9.38 -19.20 1.99
CA PHE A 473 10.48 -18.58 2.74
C PHE A 473 10.10 -17.24 3.36
N GLY A 474 10.67 -16.94 4.54
CA GLY A 474 10.56 -15.61 5.13
C GLY A 474 9.14 -15.31 5.59
N GLY A 475 8.66 -16.00 6.61
CA GLY A 475 7.29 -15.81 7.12
C GLY A 475 7.05 -14.35 7.51
N GLY A 476 8.00 -13.78 8.24
CA GLY A 476 8.05 -12.35 8.54
C GLY A 476 8.64 -11.56 7.37
N ILE A 477 9.92 -11.82 7.07
CA ILE A 477 10.67 -11.06 6.07
C ILE A 477 11.45 -12.00 5.16
N PHE A 478 11.34 -11.77 3.85
CA PHE A 478 12.25 -12.28 2.83
C PHE A 478 13.15 -11.14 2.35
N ASN A 479 14.46 -11.33 2.37
CA ASN A 479 15.46 -10.39 1.86
C ASN A 479 16.38 -11.10 0.87
N GLY A 480 16.37 -10.68 -0.39
CA GLY A 480 17.19 -11.28 -1.45
C GLY A 480 16.41 -11.58 -2.73
N GLU A 481 16.97 -12.46 -3.56
CA GLU A 481 16.36 -12.89 -4.82
C GLU A 481 15.68 -14.27 -4.68
N ALA A 482 14.55 -14.49 -5.37
CA ALA A 482 13.80 -15.75 -5.38
C ALA A 482 13.92 -16.53 -6.70
N ASP A 483 15.02 -16.42 -7.44
CA ASP A 483 15.30 -17.24 -8.65
C ASP A 483 15.62 -18.72 -8.35
N LEU A 484 14.99 -19.25 -7.29
CA LEU A 484 14.95 -20.65 -6.92
C LEU A 484 14.05 -21.41 -7.92
N LEU A 485 14.63 -21.77 -9.06
CA LEU A 485 13.95 -22.42 -10.19
C LEU A 485 13.39 -23.83 -9.92
N LYS A 486 13.66 -24.46 -8.77
CA LYS A 486 12.98 -25.70 -8.34
C LYS A 486 12.91 -25.81 -6.83
N VAL A 487 11.68 -25.87 -6.29
CA VAL A 487 11.41 -26.38 -4.94
C VAL A 487 10.79 -27.76 -5.13
N GLU A 488 11.61 -28.81 -5.13
CA GLU A 488 11.13 -30.17 -4.87
C GLU A 488 11.59 -30.59 -3.48
N GLU A 489 10.72 -31.34 -2.78
CA GLU A 489 10.88 -31.78 -1.40
C GLU A 489 12.31 -32.27 -1.11
N GLY A 490 13.01 -31.56 -0.22
CA GLY A 490 14.23 -32.04 0.42
C GLY A 490 15.54 -31.97 -0.37
N TYR A 491 15.56 -31.52 -1.63
CA TYR A 491 16.81 -31.35 -2.38
C TYR A 491 16.82 -30.07 -3.23
N GLN A 492 17.56 -29.07 -2.76
CA GLN A 492 17.81 -27.83 -3.52
C GLN A 492 19.04 -28.03 -4.42
N GLU A 493 18.83 -28.20 -5.73
CA GLU A 493 19.87 -27.90 -6.73
C GLU A 493 19.85 -26.40 -6.98
N TRP A 494 20.86 -25.72 -6.45
CA TRP A 494 21.01 -24.27 -6.51
C TRP A 494 21.63 -23.90 -7.85
N VAL A 495 20.93 -23.09 -8.65
CA VAL A 495 21.59 -22.32 -9.70
C VAL A 495 22.15 -21.08 -9.02
N GLU A 496 23.46 -20.83 -9.13
CA GLU A 496 24.04 -19.56 -8.72
C GLU A 496 23.39 -18.44 -9.53
N GLY A 497 22.57 -17.63 -8.87
CA GLY A 497 22.13 -16.35 -9.39
C GLY A 497 23.31 -15.36 -9.39
N PRO A 498 23.24 -14.28 -10.17
CA PRO A 498 24.33 -13.32 -10.28
C PRO A 498 24.49 -12.40 -9.04
N GLY A 499 23.89 -12.72 -7.90
CA GLY A 499 23.88 -11.95 -6.66
C GLY A 499 23.03 -10.69 -6.75
N ASP A 500 22.03 -10.55 -5.87
CA ASP A 500 21.22 -9.34 -5.75
C ASP A 500 21.67 -8.49 -4.54
N ASN A 501 21.68 -7.16 -4.72
CA ASN A 501 22.06 -6.22 -3.65
C ASN A 501 20.84 -5.86 -2.79
N ALA A 502 20.19 -6.84 -2.16
CA ALA A 502 19.11 -6.59 -1.20
C ALA A 502 19.69 -6.31 0.19
N THR A 503 19.48 -5.09 0.70
CA THR A 503 19.92 -4.67 2.05
C THR A 503 18.74 -4.46 2.97
N LEU A 504 18.76 -5.11 4.13
CA LEU A 504 17.80 -4.96 5.22
C LEU A 504 18.48 -4.46 6.48
N THR A 505 18.02 -3.33 7.01
CA THR A 505 18.45 -2.77 8.29
C THR A 505 17.28 -2.71 9.25
N LEU A 506 17.40 -3.39 10.38
CA LEU A 506 16.41 -3.47 11.45
C LEU A 506 16.95 -2.78 12.70
N ARG A 507 16.16 -1.87 13.29
CA ARG A 507 16.47 -1.16 14.54
C ARG A 507 15.29 -1.23 15.48
N ASP A 508 15.53 -1.58 16.74
CA ASP A 508 14.51 -1.54 17.80
C ASP A 508 13.19 -2.23 17.37
N THR A 509 13.31 -3.35 16.66
CA THR A 509 12.18 -4.03 16.00
C THR A 509 11.91 -5.41 16.61
N GLU A 510 10.64 -5.80 16.73
CA GLU A 510 10.21 -7.15 17.13
C GLU A 510 9.78 -7.96 15.90
N ILE A 511 10.37 -9.14 15.69
CA ILE A 511 9.97 -10.09 14.63
C ILE A 511 9.52 -11.38 15.31
N LYS A 512 8.22 -11.64 15.30
CA LYS A 512 7.65 -12.67 16.18
C LYS A 512 6.48 -13.45 15.63
N ALA A 513 6.44 -14.72 16.01
CA ALA A 513 5.33 -15.64 15.69
C ALA A 513 5.05 -15.79 14.20
N ASN A 514 6.02 -15.44 13.35
CA ASN A 514 5.88 -15.61 11.91
C ASN A 514 6.18 -17.06 11.50
N THR A 515 5.52 -17.53 10.45
CA THR A 515 5.59 -18.93 10.00
C THR A 515 5.91 -19.02 8.51
N ALA A 516 6.84 -19.88 8.14
CA ALA A 516 7.07 -20.26 6.75
C ALA A 516 7.50 -21.72 6.63
N SER A 517 7.66 -22.27 5.43
CA SER A 517 8.35 -23.56 5.29
C SER A 517 9.77 -23.46 5.84
N ASN A 518 10.49 -22.36 5.60
CA ASN A 518 11.79 -22.10 6.21
C ASN A 518 12.09 -20.60 6.38
N GLY A 519 12.93 -20.24 7.35
CA GLY A 519 13.17 -18.84 7.72
C GLY A 519 11.88 -18.18 8.22
N GLY A 520 11.24 -18.78 9.22
CA GLY A 520 9.94 -18.31 9.74
C GLY A 520 9.96 -16.80 10.06
N GLY A 521 11.00 -16.33 10.73
CA GLY A 521 11.21 -14.91 11.02
C GLY A 521 11.80 -14.18 9.82
N ILE A 522 13.06 -14.51 9.48
CA ILE A 522 13.79 -13.89 8.38
C ILE A 522 14.42 -14.98 7.50
N PHE A 523 14.20 -14.86 6.20
CA PHE A 523 15.00 -15.56 5.19
C PHE A 523 15.87 -14.55 4.46
N ASN A 524 17.19 -14.72 4.53
CA ASN A 524 18.16 -13.89 3.82
C ASN A 524 18.86 -14.73 2.75
N ASN A 525 18.75 -14.32 1.49
CA ASN A 525 19.35 -15.01 0.35
C ASN A 525 20.26 -14.06 -0.42
N GLU A 526 21.57 -14.28 -0.35
CA GLU A 526 22.61 -13.48 -1.03
C GLU A 526 22.64 -11.97 -0.65
N GLY A 527 21.64 -11.48 0.10
CA GLY A 527 21.55 -10.13 0.62
C GLY A 527 22.30 -9.88 1.93
N THR A 528 22.19 -8.65 2.41
CA THR A 528 22.78 -8.17 3.66
C THR A 528 21.70 -7.81 4.67
N VAL A 529 21.81 -8.36 5.88
CA VAL A 529 20.93 -8.06 7.00
C VAL A 529 21.74 -7.51 8.17
N THR A 530 21.29 -6.39 8.73
CA THR A 530 21.82 -5.80 9.95
C THR A 530 20.72 -5.67 11.00
N LEU A 531 20.94 -6.23 12.17
CA LEU A 531 20.08 -6.10 13.34
C LEU A 531 20.75 -5.21 14.38
N THR A 532 19.99 -4.30 14.96
CA THR A 532 20.40 -3.45 16.09
C THR A 532 19.25 -3.40 17.07
N LYS A 533 19.48 -3.80 18.34
CA LYS A 533 18.43 -3.90 19.37
C LYS A 533 17.16 -4.64 18.92
N THR A 534 17.31 -5.61 18.02
CA THR A 534 16.20 -6.29 17.35
C THR A 534 15.99 -7.68 17.91
N HIS A 535 14.73 -8.08 18.10
CA HIS A 535 14.37 -9.33 18.77
C HIS A 535 13.60 -10.24 17.80
N VAL A 536 14.20 -11.37 17.41
CA VAL A 536 13.60 -12.38 16.53
C VAL A 536 13.18 -13.59 17.36
N THR A 537 11.90 -13.70 17.69
CA THR A 537 11.42 -14.70 18.67
C THR A 537 10.19 -15.48 18.26
N LYS A 538 10.08 -16.75 18.67
CA LYS A 538 8.86 -17.58 18.49
C LYS A 538 8.42 -17.75 17.05
N ASN A 539 9.33 -17.62 16.10
CA ASN A 539 9.04 -17.86 14.69
C ASN A 539 9.21 -19.35 14.38
N THR A 540 8.46 -19.82 13.39
CA THR A 540 8.32 -21.25 13.10
C THR A 540 8.66 -21.55 11.65
N ALA A 541 9.52 -22.55 11.42
CA ALA A 541 9.68 -23.20 10.14
C ALA A 541 8.93 -24.54 10.14
N THR A 542 8.04 -24.75 9.17
CA THR A 542 7.20 -25.96 9.10
C THR A 542 7.87 -27.11 8.36
N ASP A 543 8.99 -26.88 7.67
CA ASP A 543 9.76 -27.94 7.04
C ASP A 543 10.34 -28.89 8.11
N SER A 544 9.86 -30.13 8.08
CA SER A 544 10.28 -31.19 9.01
C SER A 544 11.51 -31.96 8.54
N SER A 545 12.04 -31.67 7.34
CA SER A 545 13.27 -32.25 6.84
C SER A 545 14.43 -31.74 7.71
N LYS A 546 14.87 -32.59 8.65
CA LYS A 546 15.89 -32.27 9.67
C LYS A 546 17.31 -32.16 9.10
N GLY A 547 17.49 -31.45 7.98
CA GLY A 547 18.81 -31.01 7.53
C GLY A 547 19.31 -29.83 8.39
N HIS A 548 20.62 -29.62 8.44
CA HIS A 548 21.28 -28.48 9.13
C HIS A 548 20.95 -27.09 8.55
N ARG A 549 19.82 -26.94 7.84
CA ARG A 549 19.46 -25.79 7.01
C ARG A 549 18.04 -25.28 7.26
N VAL A 550 17.38 -25.73 8.32
CA VAL A 550 16.03 -25.27 8.70
C VAL A 550 16.10 -24.40 9.94
N ALA A 551 15.58 -23.18 9.85
CA ALA A 551 15.50 -22.25 10.98
C ALA A 551 14.13 -21.58 11.05
N GLY A 552 13.57 -21.59 12.26
CA GLY A 552 12.39 -20.79 12.58
C GLY A 552 12.74 -19.32 12.65
N GLY A 553 13.90 -18.98 13.23
CA GLY A 553 14.36 -17.59 13.37
C GLY A 553 14.92 -17.03 12.06
N ILE A 554 16.26 -17.09 11.90
CA ILE A 554 16.97 -16.54 10.73
C ILE A 554 17.62 -17.66 9.93
N LEU A 555 17.25 -17.79 8.65
CA LEU A 555 17.98 -18.60 7.69
C LEU A 555 18.81 -17.68 6.78
N ASN A 556 20.13 -17.82 6.84
CA ASN A 556 21.06 -17.08 5.96
C ASN A 556 21.65 -18.00 4.89
N HIS A 557 21.26 -17.80 3.64
CA HIS A 557 21.78 -18.49 2.47
C HIS A 557 22.74 -17.58 1.70
N LYS A 558 24.05 -17.89 1.72
CA LYS A 558 25.11 -17.17 0.97
C LYS A 558 25.18 -15.64 1.17
N GLY A 559 24.37 -15.06 2.04
CA GLY A 559 24.35 -13.64 2.37
C GLY A 559 25.14 -13.31 3.63
N LYS A 560 24.98 -12.08 4.11
CA LYS A 560 25.64 -11.55 5.32
C LYS A 560 24.60 -11.18 6.36
N VAL A 561 24.82 -11.61 7.60
CA VAL A 561 23.99 -11.21 8.75
C VAL A 561 24.90 -10.67 9.84
N ARG A 562 24.56 -9.49 10.37
CA ARG A 562 25.24 -8.86 11.50
C ARG A 562 24.23 -8.55 12.60
N LEU A 563 24.57 -8.92 13.82
CA LEU A 563 23.82 -8.59 15.03
C LEU A 563 24.71 -7.72 15.94
N ASP A 564 24.12 -6.79 16.68
CA ASP A 564 24.79 -6.14 17.80
C ASP A 564 24.59 -6.93 19.11
N ASP A 565 25.25 -6.48 20.17
CA ASP A 565 25.22 -7.16 21.48
C ASP A 565 23.85 -7.05 22.19
N GLU A 566 22.95 -6.19 21.70
CA GLU A 566 21.59 -5.99 22.23
C GLU A 566 20.52 -6.74 21.42
N SER A 567 20.85 -7.31 20.26
CA SER A 567 19.92 -8.10 19.44
C SER A 567 19.88 -9.56 19.88
N THR A 568 18.71 -10.19 19.77
CA THR A 568 18.51 -11.59 20.19
C THR A 568 17.72 -12.39 19.15
N VAL A 569 18.12 -13.66 18.94
CA VAL A 569 17.37 -14.64 18.16
C VAL A 569 17.11 -15.85 19.06
N THR A 570 15.91 -15.97 19.61
CA THR A 570 15.61 -16.95 20.67
C THR A 570 14.21 -17.54 20.56
N ASP A 571 13.99 -18.71 21.16
CA ASP A 571 12.69 -19.40 21.23
C ASP A 571 12.05 -19.66 19.84
N ASN A 572 12.84 -19.82 18.78
CA ASN A 572 12.33 -20.14 17.45
C ASN A 572 12.37 -21.66 17.20
N ASP A 573 11.44 -22.15 16.36
CA ASP A 573 11.26 -23.58 16.08
C ASP A 573 11.51 -23.90 14.59
N PRO A 574 12.32 -24.90 14.23
CA PRO A 574 13.04 -25.84 15.11
C PRO A 574 14.36 -25.29 15.66
N THR A 575 14.92 -24.22 15.04
CA THR A 575 16.18 -23.60 15.47
C THR A 575 16.12 -22.09 15.35
N ASN A 576 16.97 -21.41 16.12
CA ASN A 576 17.13 -19.95 16.05
C ASN A 576 17.79 -19.52 14.74
N CYS A 577 18.87 -20.18 14.33
CA CYS A 577 19.57 -19.83 13.11
C CYS A 577 20.06 -21.04 12.31
N ALA A 578 20.09 -20.85 11.00
CA ALA A 578 20.75 -21.76 10.07
C ALA A 578 21.54 -20.99 9.02
N GLY A 579 22.61 -21.62 8.53
CA GLY A 579 23.60 -20.96 7.67
C GLY A 579 24.64 -20.16 8.45
N THR A 580 25.42 -19.32 7.75
CA THR A 580 26.51 -18.54 8.35
C THR A 580 25.97 -17.28 9.03
N VAL A 581 25.32 -17.45 10.18
CA VAL A 581 24.94 -16.35 11.07
C VAL A 581 25.93 -16.33 12.23
N LYS A 582 26.80 -15.32 12.24
CA LYS A 582 27.80 -15.18 13.31
C LYS A 582 27.08 -14.79 14.62
N ASP A 583 27.56 -15.32 15.73
CA ASP A 583 27.08 -14.98 17.08
C ASP A 583 25.59 -15.34 17.34
N CYS A 584 25.01 -16.23 16.51
CA CYS A 584 23.71 -16.84 16.77
C CYS A 584 23.89 -18.28 17.29
N PHE A 585 23.35 -18.55 18.47
CA PHE A 585 23.42 -19.86 19.11
C PHE A 585 22.08 -20.59 18.98
N ASN A 586 22.14 -21.90 18.73
CA ASN A 586 20.97 -22.77 18.60
C ASN A 586 20.43 -23.22 19.95
#